data_AF-A0A351J419-F1
#
_entry.id   AF-A0A351J419-F1
#
_cell.length_a   1.000
_cell.length_b   1.000
_cell.length_c   1.000
_cell.angle_alpha   90.00
_cell.angle_beta   90.00
_cell.angle_gamma   90.00
#
_symmetry.space_group_name_H-M   'P 1'
#
loop_
_entity.id
_entity.type
_entity.pdbx_description
1 polymer ?
#
loop_
_entity_poly.entity_id
_entity_poly.type
_entity_poly.pdbx_seq_one_letter_code
_entity_poly.pdbx_strand_id
1 'polypeptide(L)'
;AAVRRARQCGTPIFYSPGGLFCSLGLERIGLLVANCDYLLVNLPELKLLAGKDQKEAAIQELLNYGVRNLIVTEGTLGSGFYSGE
;
A
#
# COMPACT_ATOMS: atom_id res chain seq x y z
N ALA A 1 5.99 -13.48 -12.65
CA ALA A 1 6.77 -13.24 -13.89
C ALA A 1 6.71 -11.77 -14.33
N ALA A 2 5.52 -11.17 -14.45
CA ALA A 2 5.34 -9.78 -14.88
C ALA A 2 6.07 -8.73 -14.00
N VAL A 3 5.88 -8.78 -12.68
CA VAL A 3 6.53 -7.88 -11.70
C VAL A 3 8.06 -7.89 -11.83
N ARG A 4 8.66 -9.09 -11.92
CA ARG A 4 10.11 -9.24 -12.10
C ARG A 4 10.60 -8.63 -13.42
N ARG A 5 9.84 -8.80 -14.50
CA ARG A 5 10.18 -8.24 -15.81
C ARG A 5 10.07 -6.71 -15.81
N ALA A 6 9.01 -6.16 -15.21
CA ALA A 6 8.83 -4.72 -15.04
C ALA A 6 10.04 -4.09 -14.32
N ARG A 7 10.49 -4.71 -13.21
CA ARG A 7 11.70 -4.26 -12.50
C ARG A 7 12.96 -4.27 -13.35
N GLN A 8 13.20 -5.32 -14.12
CA GLN A 8 14.36 -5.42 -15.02
C GLN A 8 14.36 -4.33 -16.10
N CYS A 9 13.21 -3.80 -16.46
CA CYS A 9 13.06 -2.71 -17.41
C CYS A 9 13.04 -1.32 -16.73
N GLY A 10 13.23 -1.23 -15.41
CA GLY A 10 13.10 0.02 -14.67
C GLY A 10 11.68 0.61 -14.69
N THR A 11 10.66 -0.21 -14.95
CA THR A 11 9.26 0.23 -14.99
C THR A 11 8.66 0.24 -13.59
N PRO A 12 8.05 1.35 -13.13
CA PRO A 12 7.44 1.43 -11.81
C PRO A 12 6.23 0.49 -11.68
N ILE A 13 6.09 -0.11 -10.50
CA ILE A 13 5.03 -1.05 -10.14
C ILE A 13 4.04 -0.35 -9.22
N PHE A 14 2.83 -0.19 -9.71
CA PHE A 14 1.69 0.28 -8.95
C PHE A 14 0.86 -0.92 -8.49
N TYR A 15 0.44 -0.93 -7.23
CA TYR A 15 -0.43 -1.95 -6.69
C TYR A 15 -1.61 -1.32 -5.95
N SER A 16 -2.82 -1.74 -6.33
CA SER A 16 -4.04 -1.45 -5.58
C SER A 16 -4.69 -2.78 -5.23
N PRO A 17 -4.57 -3.24 -3.96
CA PRO A 17 -5.09 -4.55 -3.54
C PRO A 17 -6.62 -4.62 -3.60
N GLY A 18 -7.32 -3.51 -3.34
CA GLY A 18 -8.76 -3.53 -3.14
C GLY A 18 -9.19 -4.20 -1.82
N GLY A 19 -10.41 -3.90 -1.38
CA GLY A 19 -10.92 -4.33 -0.07
C GLY A 19 -10.76 -5.82 0.28
N LEU A 20 -10.99 -6.73 -0.67
CA LEU A 20 -10.87 -8.18 -0.43
C LEU A 20 -9.44 -8.61 -0.10
N PHE A 21 -8.44 -8.05 -0.76
CA PHE A 21 -7.05 -8.41 -0.49
C PHE A 21 -6.51 -7.66 0.73
N CYS A 22 -6.98 -6.43 0.99
CA CYS A 22 -6.67 -5.72 2.23
C CYS A 22 -7.16 -6.45 3.47
N SER A 23 -8.33 -7.12 3.43
CA SER A 23 -8.87 -7.85 4.59
C SER A 23 -8.05 -9.09 4.97
N LEU A 24 -7.17 -9.57 4.09
CA LEU A 24 -6.21 -10.63 4.40
C LEU A 24 -5.03 -10.14 5.25
N GLY A 25 -4.85 -8.81 5.35
CA GLY A 25 -3.78 -8.18 6.12
C GLY A 25 -2.36 -8.40 5.57
N LEU A 26 -1.40 -7.74 6.20
CA LEU A 26 0.02 -7.82 5.85
C LEU A 26 0.59 -9.25 5.98
N GLU A 27 0.02 -10.08 6.86
CA GLU A 27 0.46 -11.47 7.02
C GLU A 27 0.33 -12.30 5.73
N ARG A 28 -0.64 -11.98 4.86
CA ARG A 28 -0.88 -12.73 3.62
C ARG A 28 -0.35 -12.03 2.39
N ILE A 29 -0.52 -10.72 2.30
CA ILE A 29 -0.20 -9.97 1.08
C ILE A 29 1.02 -9.04 1.24
N GLY A 30 1.66 -9.02 2.39
CA GLY A 30 2.75 -8.10 2.69
C GLY A 30 3.92 -8.20 1.72
N LEU A 31 4.28 -9.40 1.25
CA LEU A 31 5.34 -9.53 0.22
C LEU A 31 5.01 -8.79 -1.08
N LEU A 32 3.75 -8.73 -1.50
CA LEU A 32 3.34 -7.95 -2.67
C LEU A 32 3.44 -6.45 -2.38
N VAL A 33 2.95 -6.05 -1.21
CA VAL A 33 2.93 -4.68 -0.71
C VAL A 33 4.34 -4.08 -0.57
N ALA A 34 5.29 -4.83 0.01
CA ALA A 34 6.68 -4.38 0.14
C ALA A 34 7.44 -4.34 -1.21
N ASN A 35 6.92 -5.03 -2.24
CA ASN A 35 7.58 -5.11 -3.54
C ASN A 35 6.98 -4.19 -4.62
N CYS A 36 5.89 -3.47 -4.36
CA CYS A 36 5.47 -2.41 -5.26
C CYS A 36 6.33 -1.14 -5.05
N ASP A 37 6.34 -0.27 -6.05
CA ASP A 37 6.91 1.08 -5.93
C ASP A 37 5.88 2.04 -5.32
N TYR A 38 4.62 1.89 -5.73
CA TYR A 38 3.49 2.68 -5.23
C TYR A 38 2.34 1.78 -4.78
N LEU A 39 1.88 1.96 -3.54
CA LEU A 39 0.68 1.34 -3.01
C LEU A 39 -0.48 2.35 -3.03
N LEU A 40 -1.59 2.01 -3.68
CA LEU A 40 -2.82 2.81 -3.70
C LEU A 40 -3.92 2.10 -2.90
N VAL A 41 -4.40 2.77 -1.86
CA VAL A 41 -5.53 2.33 -1.03
C VAL A 41 -6.47 3.49 -0.74
N ASN A 42 -7.74 3.20 -0.47
CA ASN A 42 -8.61 4.16 0.20
C ASN A 42 -8.48 4.07 1.73
N LEU A 43 -9.09 5.00 2.46
CA LEU A 43 -9.02 5.02 3.94
C LEU A 43 -9.53 3.70 4.61
N PRO A 44 -10.67 3.10 4.22
CA PRO A 44 -11.07 1.78 4.73
C PRO A 44 -10.04 0.68 4.46
N GLU A 45 -9.51 0.61 3.25
CA GLU A 45 -8.50 -0.37 2.84
C GLU A 45 -7.18 -0.21 3.60
N LEU A 46 -6.76 1.04 3.84
CA LEU A 46 -5.59 1.36 4.66
C LEU A 46 -5.73 0.77 6.07
N LYS A 47 -6.88 1.00 6.71
CA LYS A 47 -7.15 0.51 8.07
C LYS A 47 -7.19 -1.02 8.14
N LEU A 48 -7.89 -1.63 7.17
CA LEU A 48 -7.98 -3.08 7.05
C LEU A 48 -6.60 -3.73 6.85
N LEU A 49 -5.82 -3.23 5.90
CA LEU A 49 -4.52 -3.80 5.56
C LEU A 49 -3.52 -3.67 6.72
N ALA A 50 -3.48 -2.49 7.35
CA ALA A 50 -2.58 -2.23 8.49
C ALA A 50 -3.05 -2.86 9.80
N GLY A 51 -4.32 -3.27 9.90
CA GLY A 51 -4.92 -3.72 11.15
C GLY A 51 -4.96 -2.62 12.22
N LYS A 52 -5.16 -1.35 11.82
CA LYS A 52 -5.22 -0.18 12.71
C LYS A 52 -6.44 0.68 12.39
N ASP A 53 -7.09 1.22 13.43
CA ASP A 53 -8.26 2.09 13.25
C ASP A 53 -7.90 3.57 13.01
N GLN A 54 -6.75 4.02 13.51
CA GLN A 54 -6.27 5.40 13.34
C GLN A 54 -5.47 5.51 12.05
N LYS A 55 -5.77 6.53 11.24
CA LYS A 55 -5.17 6.73 9.91
C LYS A 55 -3.65 6.86 9.98
N GLU A 56 -3.16 7.69 10.89
CA GLU A 56 -1.74 7.98 11.07
C GLU A 56 -0.99 6.72 11.52
N ALA A 57 -1.56 5.95 12.46
CA ALA A 57 -0.99 4.68 12.88
C ALA A 57 -0.98 3.64 11.74
N ALA A 58 -2.03 3.60 10.92
CA ALA A 58 -2.10 2.71 9.76
C ALA A 58 -1.04 3.07 8.70
N ILE A 59 -0.86 4.36 8.41
CA ILE A 59 0.20 4.84 7.50
C ILE A 59 1.57 4.41 8.02
N GLN A 60 1.87 4.67 9.30
CA GLN A 60 3.17 4.33 9.88
C GLN A 60 3.42 2.83 9.88
N GLU A 61 2.41 2.00 10.15
CA GLU A 61 2.52 0.54 10.05
C GLU A 61 2.95 0.10 8.64
N LEU A 62 2.32 0.64 7.59
CA LEU A 62 2.65 0.28 6.22
C LEU A 62 4.04 0.77 5.79
N LEU A 63 4.44 1.99 6.19
CA LEU A 63 5.78 2.51 5.91
C LEU A 63 6.85 1.67 6.62
N ASN A 64 6.66 1.36 7.90
CA ASN A 64 7.57 0.51 8.69
C ASN A 64 7.66 -0.92 8.14
N TYR A 65 6.57 -1.41 7.54
CA TYR A 65 6.56 -2.72 6.88
C TYR A 65 7.40 -2.73 5.58
N GLY A 66 7.68 -1.57 4.99
CA GLY A 66 8.51 -1.43 3.79
C GLY A 66 7.75 -0.93 2.56
N VAL A 67 6.55 -0.35 2.71
CA VAL A 67 5.90 0.39 1.63
C VAL A 67 6.72 1.64 1.32
N ARG A 68 7.26 1.72 0.09
CA ARG A 68 8.11 2.84 -0.34
C ARG A 68 7.32 4.12 -0.56
N ASN A 69 6.25 4.04 -1.36
CA ASN A 69 5.36 5.16 -1.62
C ASN A 69 3.91 4.73 -1.40
N LEU A 70 3.21 5.39 -0.49
CA LEU A 70 1.83 5.14 -0.13
C LEU A 70 0.94 6.31 -0.59
N ILE A 71 -0.11 5.99 -1.33
CA ILE A 71 -1.14 6.93 -1.76
C ILE A 71 -2.45 6.52 -1.09
N VAL A 72 -3.01 7.42 -0.29
CA VAL A 72 -4.28 7.20 0.40
C VAL A 72 -5.33 8.11 -0.23
N THR A 73 -6.41 7.52 -0.72
CA THR A 73 -7.56 8.27 -1.28
C THR A 73 -8.69 8.36 -0.25
N GLU A 74 -9.31 9.54 -0.14
CA GLU A 74 -10.32 9.87 0.88
C GLU A 74 -11.61 10.42 0.25
N GLY A 75 -11.95 9.92 -0.93
CA GLY A 75 -13.14 10.33 -1.67
C GLY A 75 -13.11 11.83 -1.99
N THR A 76 -14.12 12.57 -1.53
CA THR A 76 -14.22 14.02 -1.76
C THR A 76 -13.19 14.85 -1.00
N LEU A 77 -12.52 14.28 0.00
CA LEU A 77 -11.44 14.94 0.75
C LEU A 77 -10.10 14.93 0.01
N GLY A 78 -10.04 14.28 -1.16
CA GLY A 78 -8.84 14.21 -2.00
C GLY A 78 -7.97 13.02 -1.67
N SER A 79 -6.65 13.23 -1.71
CA SER A 79 -5.66 12.17 -1.51
C SER A 79 -4.39 12.68 -0.83
N GLY A 80 -3.77 11.83 -0.01
CA GLY A 80 -2.46 12.06 0.59
C GLY A 80 -1.37 11.16 -0.01
N PHE A 81 -0.15 11.68 -0.07
CA PHE A 81 1.06 10.94 -0.44
C PHE A 81 2.00 10.86 0.76
N TYR A 82 2.51 9.66 1.04
CA TYR A 82 3.40 9.37 2.15
C TYR A 82 4.51 8.45 1.66
N SER A 83 5.75 8.71 2.04
CA SER A 83 6.90 7.88 1.66
C SER A 83 7.75 7.58 2.87
N GLY A 84 8.31 6.37 2.93
CA GLY A 84 9.40 6.06 3.85
C GLY A 84 10.68 6.74 3.38
N GLU A 85 11.55 7.13 4.31
CA GLU A 85 12.94 7.55 3.99
C GLU A 85 13.78 6.36 3.48
#